data_AF-A0A520K6Q9-F1
#
_entry.id   AF-A0A520K6Q9-F1
#
_cell.length_a   1.000
_cell.length_b   1.000
_cell.length_c   1.000
_cell.angle_alpha   90.00
_cell.angle_beta   90.00
_cell.angle_gamma   90.00
#
_symmetry.space_group_name_H-M   'P 1'
#
loop_
_entity.id
_entity.type
_entity.pdbx_description
1 polymer ?
#
loop_
_entity_poly.entity_id
_entity_poly.type
_entity_poly.pdbx_seq_one_letter_code
_entity_poly.pdbx_strand_id
1 'polypeptide(L)'
;MSITYGNERKEKTSDKNLKKNLKAAQKSLNKLKKMKYACYEDAKRAANAWLSKHQGHQFEELSIETKSRRMNGKRGRPKKGEELETQYSVKAEIVVDAQAIARKREKLGRFILAANDTGLTADEILSYYKSQSTVERGFRFLKDKSFHVSEVYLKKE
;
A
#
# COMPACT_ATOMS: atom_id res chain seq x y z
N MET A 1 4.38 -31.17 1.65
CA MET A 1 5.59 -30.45 1.24
C MET A 1 5.30 -29.63 -0.03
N SER A 2 4.56 -28.51 0.06
CA SER A 2 4.13 -27.74 -1.14
C SER A 2 3.72 -26.28 -0.90
N ILE A 3 4.23 -25.60 0.14
CA ILE A 3 3.90 -24.18 0.40
C ILE A 3 4.99 -23.23 -0.16
N THR A 4 6.17 -23.74 -0.48
CA THR A 4 7.36 -22.93 -0.78
C THR A 4 7.32 -22.24 -2.16
N TYR A 5 6.73 -22.86 -3.19
CA TYR A 5 6.78 -22.32 -4.57
C TYR A 5 5.93 -21.06 -4.81
N GLY A 6 4.92 -20.80 -3.97
CA GLY A 6 4.07 -19.60 -4.07
C GLY A 6 4.65 -18.35 -3.42
N ASN A 7 5.65 -18.50 -2.53
CA ASN A 7 6.23 -17.39 -1.77
C ASN A 7 7.23 -16.58 -2.60
N GLU A 8 8.09 -17.21 -3.39
CA GLU A 8 9.17 -16.50 -4.11
C GLU A 8 8.66 -15.48 -5.15
N ARG A 9 7.56 -15.79 -5.87
CA ARG A 9 6.94 -14.82 -6.80
C ARG A 9 6.21 -13.68 -6.08
N LYS A 10 5.62 -13.97 -4.91
CA LYS A 10 4.95 -12.97 -4.07
C LYS A 10 5.96 -12.02 -3.42
N GLU A 11 7.12 -12.53 -3.01
CA GLU A 11 8.23 -11.73 -2.47
C GLU A 11 8.82 -10.80 -3.53
N LYS A 12 9.14 -11.30 -4.72
CA LYS A 12 9.64 -10.48 -5.83
C LYS A 12 8.67 -9.37 -6.25
N THR A 13 7.36 -9.65 -6.23
CA THR A 13 6.32 -8.64 -6.47
C THR A 13 6.23 -7.62 -5.33
N SER A 14 6.36 -8.08 -4.09
CA SER A 14 6.33 -7.25 -2.89
C SER A 14 7.48 -6.23 -2.86
N ASP A 15 8.69 -6.65 -3.23
CA ASP A 15 9.85 -5.74 -3.25
C ASP A 15 9.77 -4.70 -4.36
N LYS A 16 9.26 -5.08 -5.55
CA LYS A 16 8.99 -4.12 -6.63
C LYS A 16 7.95 -3.08 -6.19
N ASN A 17 6.89 -3.51 -5.51
CA ASN A 17 5.88 -2.61 -4.98
C ASN A 17 6.44 -1.71 -3.87
N LEU A 18 7.32 -2.23 -3.01
CA LEU A 18 7.99 -1.46 -1.97
C LEU A 18 8.80 -0.31 -2.57
N LYS A 19 9.62 -0.59 -3.59
CA LYS A 19 10.43 0.43 -4.28
C LYS A 19 9.56 1.49 -4.96
N LYS A 20 8.45 1.08 -5.60
CA LYS A 20 7.49 2.02 -6.21
C LYS A 20 6.83 2.91 -5.16
N ASN A 21 6.39 2.33 -4.04
CA ASN A 21 5.76 3.05 -2.93
C ASN A 21 6.73 4.07 -2.32
N LEU A 22 8.00 3.69 -2.12
CA LEU A 22 9.02 4.62 -1.62
C LEU A 22 9.24 5.80 -2.56
N LYS A 23 9.35 5.56 -3.87
CA LYS A 23 9.47 6.64 -4.86
C LYS A 23 8.24 7.57 -4.85
N ALA A 24 7.04 7.01 -4.75
CA ALA A 24 5.81 7.78 -4.68
C ALA A 24 5.74 8.62 -3.40
N ALA A 25 6.12 8.04 -2.25
CA ALA A 25 6.18 8.75 -0.99
C ALA A 25 7.23 9.85 -1.00
N GLN A 26 8.43 9.61 -1.55
CA GLN A 26 9.44 10.66 -1.69
C GLN A 26 8.94 11.83 -2.54
N LYS A 27 8.22 11.54 -3.64
CA LYS A 27 7.61 12.57 -4.48
C LYS A 27 6.53 13.36 -3.71
N SER A 28 5.72 12.66 -2.93
CA SER A 28 4.70 13.26 -2.05
C SER A 28 5.32 14.15 -0.97
N LEU A 29 6.39 13.68 -0.32
CA LEU A 29 7.16 14.42 0.66
C LEU A 29 7.79 15.69 0.04
N ASN A 30 8.35 15.59 -1.16
CA ASN A 30 8.88 16.75 -1.88
C ASN A 30 7.82 17.81 -2.17
N LYS A 31 6.54 17.43 -2.33
CA LYS A 31 5.44 18.39 -2.42
C LYS A 31 5.21 19.05 -1.06
N LEU A 32 5.13 18.27 0.02
CA LEU A 32 4.96 18.77 1.38
C LEU A 32 6.06 19.79 1.76
N LYS A 33 7.33 19.48 1.47
CA LYS A 33 8.48 20.38 1.73
C LYS A 33 8.39 21.74 1.02
N LYS A 34 7.71 21.78 -0.13
CA LYS A 34 7.53 23.02 -0.91
C LYS A 34 6.35 23.86 -0.44
N MET A 35 5.44 23.28 0.35
CA MET A 35 4.30 24.00 0.89
C MET A 35 4.76 24.96 2.00
N LYS A 36 4.07 26.09 2.06
CA LYS A 36 4.33 27.16 3.02
C LYS A 36 3.09 27.32 3.89
N TYR A 37 3.32 27.48 5.18
CA TYR A 37 2.29 27.57 6.20
C TYR A 37 2.42 28.92 6.91
N ALA A 38 1.27 29.44 7.38
CA ALA A 38 1.20 30.70 8.10
C ALA A 38 1.74 30.57 9.53
N CYS A 39 1.63 29.39 10.14
CA CYS A 39 2.15 29.14 11.49
C CYS A 39 2.93 27.81 11.57
N TYR A 40 3.71 27.68 12.65
CA TYR A 40 4.48 26.47 12.96
C TYR A 40 3.55 25.25 13.14
N GLU A 41 2.43 25.43 13.85
CA GLU A 41 1.51 24.35 14.17
C GLU A 41 0.84 23.77 12.92
N ASP A 42 0.51 24.62 11.93
CA ASP A 42 -0.05 24.17 10.65
C ASP A 42 0.95 23.32 9.88
N ALA A 43 2.23 23.72 9.86
CA ALA A 43 3.30 22.94 9.23
C ALA A 43 3.47 21.57 9.93
N LYS A 44 3.45 21.56 11.27
CA LYS A 44 3.52 20.33 12.06
C LYS A 44 2.30 19.42 11.85
N ARG A 45 1.10 20.00 11.81
CA ARG A 45 -0.16 19.28 11.56
C ARG A 45 -0.15 18.67 10.15
N ALA A 46 0.34 19.40 9.16
CA ALA A 46 0.48 18.88 7.80
C ALA A 46 1.48 17.71 7.72
N ALA A 47 2.60 17.77 8.44
CA ALA A 47 3.55 16.66 8.55
C ALA A 47 2.91 15.41 9.19
N ASN A 48 2.16 15.59 10.27
CA ASN A 48 1.45 14.48 10.93
C ASN A 48 0.35 13.89 10.03
N ALA A 49 -0.44 14.74 9.38
CA ALA A 49 -1.46 14.29 8.44
C ALA A 49 -0.84 13.53 7.24
N TRP A 50 0.38 13.90 6.83
CA TRP A 50 1.13 13.19 5.82
C TRP A 50 1.50 11.78 6.29
N LEU A 51 2.01 11.62 7.53
CA LEU A 51 2.33 10.29 8.10
C LEU A 51 1.10 9.38 8.16
N SER A 52 -0.04 9.89 8.62
CA SER A 52 -1.28 9.10 8.69
C SER A 52 -1.70 8.55 7.32
N LYS A 53 -1.44 9.29 6.24
CA LYS A 53 -1.74 8.87 4.86
C LYS A 53 -0.69 7.91 4.27
N HIS A 54 0.54 7.90 4.78
CA HIS A 54 1.65 7.08 4.24
C HIS A 54 2.05 5.98 5.24
N GLN A 55 1.09 5.11 5.56
CA GLN A 55 1.28 4.02 6.51
C GLN A 55 2.41 3.06 6.10
N GLY A 56 3.41 2.92 6.97
CA GLY A 56 4.61 2.12 6.75
C GLY A 56 5.86 2.96 6.48
N HIS A 57 5.77 4.28 6.62
CA HIS A 57 6.90 5.20 6.58
C HIS A 57 6.89 6.04 7.85
N GLN A 58 8.06 6.46 8.27
CA GLN A 58 8.27 7.35 9.42
C GLN A 58 9.26 8.44 9.04
N PHE A 59 9.23 9.56 9.77
CA PHE A 59 10.27 10.57 9.62
C PHE A 59 11.52 10.11 10.39
N GLU A 60 12.67 10.16 9.73
CA GLU A 60 13.97 9.99 10.39
C GLU A 60 14.32 11.23 11.19
N GLU A 61 14.11 12.39 10.56
CA GLU A 61 14.18 13.70 11.20
C GLU A 61 13.02 14.56 10.71
N LEU A 62 12.39 15.30 11.62
CA LEU A 62 11.35 16.27 11.31
C LEU A 62 11.70 17.61 11.97
N SER A 63 11.94 18.62 11.15
CA SER A 63 12.13 20.01 11.56
C SER A 63 11.24 20.95 10.75
N ILE A 64 10.91 22.10 11.33
CA ILE A 64 10.15 23.15 10.65
C ILE A 64 11.11 24.32 10.42
N GLU A 65 11.34 24.66 9.16
CA GLU A 65 12.15 25.83 8.79
C GLU A 65 11.28 27.09 8.75
N THR A 66 11.80 28.16 9.35
CA THR A 66 11.19 29.49 9.34
C THR A 66 11.87 30.36 8.28
N LYS A 67 11.08 30.98 7.41
CA LYS A 67 11.56 31.88 6.35
C LYS A 67 10.77 33.17 6.37
N SER A 68 11.46 34.30 6.47
CA SER A 68 10.84 35.63 6.35
C SER A 68 10.73 36.03 4.88
N ARG A 69 9.55 36.51 4.47
CA ARG A 69 9.27 37.04 3.13
C ARG A 69 8.70 38.45 3.26
N ARG A 70 8.97 39.33 2.30
CA ARG A 70 8.29 40.64 2.26
C ARG A 70 6.82 40.48 1.87
N MET A 71 5.92 41.17 2.58
CA MET A 71 4.48 41.20 2.31
C MET A 71 4.17 41.59 0.84
N ASN A 72 4.93 42.53 0.28
CA ASN A 72 4.67 43.11 -1.04
C ASN A 72 5.35 42.38 -2.21
N GLY A 73 5.95 41.20 -1.99
CA GLY A 73 6.58 40.41 -3.06
C GLY A 73 7.81 41.04 -3.75
N LYS A 74 8.29 42.19 -3.27
CA LYS A 74 9.43 42.92 -3.86
C LYS A 74 10.73 42.11 -3.75
N ARG A 75 11.54 42.11 -4.81
CA ARG A 75 12.88 41.48 -4.83
C ARG A 75 13.91 42.39 -4.14
N GLY A 76 14.88 41.81 -3.41
CA GLY A 76 16.04 42.51 -2.82
C GLY A 76 16.14 42.44 -1.28
N ARG A 77 17.14 43.11 -0.68
CA ARG A 77 17.37 43.18 0.78
C ARG A 77 16.36 44.11 1.49
N PRO A 78 15.62 43.66 2.53
CA PRO A 78 14.60 44.46 3.22
C PRO A 78 15.13 45.82 3.68
N LYS A 79 14.28 46.85 3.61
CA LYS A 79 14.62 48.15 4.20
C LYS A 79 14.50 48.07 5.73
N LYS A 80 15.26 48.89 6.45
CA LYS A 80 15.21 48.95 7.92
C LYS A 80 13.78 49.34 8.36
N GLY A 81 13.11 48.48 9.13
CA GLY A 81 11.73 48.70 9.62
C GLY A 81 10.60 48.18 8.71
N GLU A 82 10.92 47.44 7.62
CA GLU A 82 9.90 46.81 6.77
C GLU A 82 9.31 45.57 7.45
N GLU A 83 7.98 45.48 7.57
CA GLU A 83 7.29 44.28 8.08
C GLU A 83 7.49 43.09 7.13
N LEU A 84 7.96 41.98 7.71
CA LEU A 84 8.19 40.72 7.01
C LEU A 84 7.12 39.70 7.44
N GLU A 85 6.56 39.01 6.46
CA GLU A 85 5.72 37.85 6.65
C GLU A 85 6.58 36.64 7.03
N THR A 86 6.30 36.02 8.16
CA THR A 86 6.95 34.76 8.56
C THR A 86 6.21 33.58 7.94
N GLN A 87 6.93 32.75 7.19
CA GLN A 87 6.40 31.53 6.59
C GLN A 87 7.13 30.31 7.15
N TYR A 88 6.40 29.23 7.36
CA TYR A 88 6.91 27.97 7.88
C TYR A 88 6.89 26.89 6.80
N SER A 89 7.90 26.04 6.74
CA SER A 89 7.96 24.92 5.79
C SER A 89 8.50 23.66 6.46
N VAL A 90 7.98 22.50 6.06
CA VAL A 90 8.40 21.21 6.59
C VAL A 90 9.74 20.80 6.00
N LYS A 91 10.69 20.39 6.84
CA LYS A 91 11.93 19.73 6.45
C LYS A 91 11.99 18.38 7.13
N ALA A 92 11.95 17.33 6.33
CA ALA A 92 11.96 15.98 6.86
C ALA A 92 12.61 14.97 5.91
N GLU A 93 13.15 13.91 6.46
CA GLU A 93 13.57 12.73 5.69
C GLU A 93 12.71 11.55 6.09
N ILE A 94 12.45 10.63 5.16
CA ILE A 94 11.57 9.48 5.41
C ILE A 94 12.37 8.19 5.32
N VAL A 95 12.09 7.31 6.26
CA VAL A 95 12.56 5.93 6.25
C VAL A 95 11.38 4.98 6.30
N VAL A 96 11.66 3.75 5.88
CA VAL A 96 10.71 2.67 5.93
C VAL A 96 10.51 2.23 7.39
N ASP A 97 9.25 2.15 7.83
CA ASP A 97 8.91 1.49 9.10
C ASP A 97 8.91 -0.04 8.87
N ALA A 98 10.03 -0.66 9.21
CA ALA A 98 10.23 -2.10 9.08
C ALA A 98 9.19 -2.90 9.89
N GLN A 99 8.76 -2.41 11.05
CA GLN A 99 7.78 -3.10 11.88
C GLN A 99 6.39 -3.05 11.25
N ALA A 100 5.98 -1.89 10.72
CA ALA A 100 4.72 -1.78 10.00
C ALA A 100 4.68 -2.67 8.75
N ILE A 101 5.80 -2.81 8.05
CA ILE A 101 5.91 -3.76 6.94
C ILE A 101 5.84 -5.19 7.43
N ALA A 102 6.55 -5.54 8.51
CA ALA A 102 6.52 -6.89 9.07
C ALA A 102 5.09 -7.28 9.45
N ARG A 103 4.35 -6.41 10.16
CA ARG A 103 2.93 -6.61 10.50
C ARG A 103 2.04 -6.77 9.26
N LYS A 104 2.30 -6.02 8.19
CA LYS A 104 1.57 -6.19 6.91
C LYS A 104 1.92 -7.51 6.24
N ARG A 105 3.20 -7.89 6.22
CA ARG A 105 3.70 -9.15 5.65
C ARG A 105 3.14 -10.37 6.38
N GLU A 106 3.04 -10.31 7.70
CA GLU A 106 2.45 -11.38 8.52
C GLU A 106 1.00 -11.70 8.13
N LYS A 107 0.26 -10.67 7.68
CA LYS A 107 -1.12 -10.80 7.19
C LYS A 107 -1.21 -11.21 5.72
N LEU A 108 -0.15 -11.01 4.93
CA LEU A 108 -0.14 -11.40 3.52
C LEU A 108 -0.15 -12.92 3.41
N GLY A 109 -1.12 -13.46 2.67
CA GLY A 109 -1.27 -14.90 2.47
C GLY A 109 -2.22 -15.59 3.45
N ARG A 110 -2.81 -14.86 4.41
CA ARG A 110 -3.94 -15.36 5.20
C ARG A 110 -5.24 -15.27 4.39
N PHE A 111 -6.11 -16.24 4.58
CA PHE A 111 -7.47 -16.27 4.04
C PHE A 111 -8.42 -16.76 5.13
N ILE A 112 -9.68 -16.38 5.03
CA ILE A 112 -10.72 -16.78 5.98
C ILE A 112 -11.58 -17.83 5.30
N LEU A 113 -11.77 -18.96 5.99
CA LEU A 113 -12.77 -19.96 5.64
C LEU A 113 -13.90 -19.87 6.65
N ALA A 114 -15.13 -19.75 6.16
CA ALA A 114 -16.32 -19.78 6.98
C ALA A 114 -17.16 -20.99 6.55
N ALA A 115 -17.58 -21.80 7.51
CA ALA A 115 -18.45 -22.95 7.31
C ALA A 115 -19.68 -22.81 8.21
N ASN A 116 -20.85 -23.16 7.69
CA ASN A 116 -22.10 -23.16 8.46
C ASN A 116 -22.21 -24.38 9.40
N ASP A 117 -21.42 -25.43 9.12
CA ASP A 117 -21.39 -26.62 9.95
C ASP A 117 -20.41 -26.44 11.10
N THR A 118 -20.95 -26.37 12.33
CA THR A 118 -20.17 -26.19 13.56
C THR A 118 -19.52 -27.48 14.06
N GLY A 119 -19.84 -28.64 13.47
CA GLY A 119 -19.24 -29.93 13.81
C GLY A 119 -17.88 -30.19 13.17
N LEU A 120 -17.52 -29.39 12.15
CA LEU A 120 -16.27 -29.58 11.41
C LEU A 120 -15.07 -28.95 12.13
N THR A 121 -13.98 -29.69 12.15
CA THR A 121 -12.69 -29.19 12.62
C THR A 121 -12.06 -28.25 11.58
N ALA A 122 -11.12 -27.41 12.03
CA ALA A 122 -10.41 -26.50 11.14
C ALA A 122 -9.65 -27.23 10.00
N ASP A 123 -9.11 -28.41 10.27
CA ASP A 123 -8.40 -29.22 9.28
C ASP A 123 -9.34 -29.80 8.22
N GLU A 124 -10.55 -30.23 8.60
CA GLU A 124 -11.58 -30.71 7.67
C GLU A 124 -12.07 -29.59 6.76
N ILE A 125 -12.34 -28.40 7.31
CA ILE A 125 -12.73 -27.22 6.55
C ILE A 125 -11.63 -26.84 5.54
N LEU A 126 -10.36 -26.88 5.96
CA LEU A 126 -9.23 -26.59 5.07
C LEU A 126 -9.05 -27.66 3.98
N SER A 127 -9.30 -28.94 4.31
CA SER A 127 -9.24 -30.06 3.38
C SER A 127 -10.30 -29.94 2.29
N TYR A 128 -11.56 -29.67 2.67
CA TYR A 128 -12.66 -29.46 1.73
C TYR A 128 -12.44 -28.26 0.81
N TYR A 129 -11.97 -27.14 1.36
CA TYR A 129 -11.63 -25.98 0.55
C TYR A 129 -10.56 -26.30 -0.51
N LYS A 130 -9.52 -27.07 -0.15
CA LYS A 130 -8.47 -27.47 -1.09
C LYS A 130 -8.96 -28.45 -2.16
N SER A 131 -9.84 -29.39 -1.81
CA SER A 131 -10.39 -30.36 -2.76
C SER A 131 -11.33 -29.71 -3.78
N GLN A 132 -11.93 -28.56 -3.46
CA GLN A 132 -12.76 -27.78 -4.39
C GLN A 132 -11.96 -27.22 -5.58
N SER A 133 -10.65 -26.93 -5.41
CA SER A 133 -9.78 -26.48 -6.51
C SER A 133 -9.59 -27.53 -7.61
N THR A 134 -9.76 -28.82 -7.28
CA THR A 134 -9.72 -29.94 -8.23
C THR A 134 -10.95 -29.93 -9.15
N VAL A 135 -12.10 -29.52 -8.62
CA VAL A 135 -13.37 -29.42 -9.36
C VAL A 135 -13.25 -28.35 -10.45
N GLU A 136 -12.71 -27.17 -10.15
CA GLU A 136 -12.54 -26.11 -11.16
C GLU A 136 -11.57 -26.47 -12.30
N ARG A 137 -10.49 -27.22 -12.01
CA ARG A 137 -9.60 -27.75 -13.06
C ARG A 137 -10.27 -28.82 -13.90
N GLY A 138 -11.07 -29.70 -13.30
CA GLY A 138 -11.86 -30.71 -14.02
C GLY A 138 -12.90 -30.08 -14.94
N PHE A 139 -13.56 -29.00 -14.52
CA PHE A 139 -14.52 -28.26 -15.36
C PHE A 139 -13.88 -27.38 -16.43
N ARG A 140 -12.59 -27.05 -16.32
CA ARG A 140 -11.87 -26.34 -17.39
C ARG A 140 -11.84 -27.17 -18.67
N PHE A 141 -11.74 -28.50 -18.55
CA PHE A 141 -11.82 -29.44 -19.67
C PHE A 141 -13.18 -29.38 -20.38
N LEU A 142 -14.29 -29.36 -19.61
CA LEU A 142 -15.65 -29.26 -20.15
C LEU A 142 -15.99 -27.90 -20.76
N LYS A 143 -15.26 -26.84 -20.37
CA LYS A 143 -15.46 -25.47 -20.87
C LYS A 143 -14.50 -25.11 -22.02
N ASP A 144 -13.58 -26.00 -22.36
CA ASP A 144 -12.63 -25.76 -23.44
C ASP A 144 -13.32 -25.97 -24.80
N LYS A 145 -13.33 -24.94 -25.66
CA LYS A 145 -14.01 -24.97 -26.96
C LYS A 145 -13.38 -25.96 -27.96
N SER A 146 -12.22 -26.51 -27.61
CA SER A 146 -11.52 -27.53 -28.40
C SER A 146 -12.08 -28.95 -28.23
N PHE A 147 -12.97 -29.16 -27.24
CA PHE A 147 -13.55 -30.48 -26.99
C PHE A 147 -14.93 -30.61 -27.66
N HIS A 148 -14.95 -31.13 -28.88
CA HIS A 148 -16.18 -31.64 -29.49
C HIS A 148 -16.52 -32.97 -28.83
N VAL A 149 -17.43 -32.96 -27.86
CA VAL A 149 -18.14 -34.18 -27.49
C VAL A 149 -18.96 -34.56 -28.72
N SER A 150 -18.54 -35.61 -29.42
CA SER A 150 -19.30 -36.23 -30.50
C SER A 150 -20.74 -36.41 -30.01
N GLU A 151 -21.69 -35.78 -30.70
CA GLU A 151 -23.12 -35.84 -30.37
C GLU A 151 -23.55 -37.28 -30.18
N VAL A 152 -23.92 -37.64 -28.94
CA VAL A 152 -24.50 -38.94 -28.64
C VAL A 152 -25.93 -38.92 -29.18
N TYR A 153 -26.14 -39.48 -30.36
CA TYR A 153 -27.47 -39.74 -30.89
C TYR A 153 -28.15 -40.81 -30.03
N LEU A 154 -29.10 -40.41 -29.20
CA LEU A 154 -30.08 -41.34 -28.63
C LEU A 154 -30.92 -41.89 -29.78
N LYS A 155 -30.72 -43.16 -30.13
CA LYS A 155 -31.73 -43.90 -30.90
C LYS A 155 -33.01 -43.92 -30.07
N LYS A 156 -34.07 -43.35 -30.62
CA LYS A 156 -35.43 -43.63 -30.16
C LYS A 156 -35.75 -45.07 -30.55
N GLU A 157 -36.09 -45.88 -29.57
CA GLU A 157 -36.99 -47.02 -29.77
C GLU A 157 -38.43 -46.51 -29.90
#